data_AF-W1NKH4-F1
#
_entry.id   AF-W1NKH4-F1
#
_cell.length_a   1.000
_cell.length_b   1.000
_cell.length_c   1.000
_cell.angle_alpha   90.00
_cell.angle_beta   90.00
_cell.angle_gamma   90.00
#
_symmetry.space_group_name_H-M   'P 1'
#
loop_
_entity.id
_entity.type
_entity.pdbx_description
1 polymer ?
#
loop_
_entity_poly.entity_id
_entity_poly.type
_entity_poly.pdbx_seq_one_letter_code
_entity_poly.pdbx_strand_id
1 'polypeptide(L)'
;MCWKQLVKSKSIVVLSCASLAGAIAILLGKPNSIGAQGLRWTLLRGRNNDSNDPNQSDTADMAAYHCKLCVACDVLHECFVPIIDSHTNGDLFVDLLSNERSGLKWLDFWGFYTMILERGDEIISVATIRIHGESVAEMSLVGTCVKFRRQGMCRILLDELEKMLSALGVEVLTLPSILQLTEMWKTCFGFKEVGHLERAKFLGFTFLNFQQTTMCWKSLK
;
A
#
# COMPACT_ATOMS: atom_id res chain seq x y z
N MET A 1 16.09 9.62 27.66
CA MET A 1 15.33 8.78 28.62
C MET A 1 14.14 8.22 27.88
N CYS A 2 14.14 6.91 27.65
CA CYS A 2 13.12 6.18 26.90
C CYS A 2 12.23 5.46 27.91
N TRP A 3 10.93 5.73 27.93
CA TRP A 3 9.97 4.98 28.74
C TRP A 3 9.00 4.19 27.87
N LYS A 4 8.72 2.98 28.37
CA LYS A 4 8.10 1.81 27.76
C LYS A 4 6.59 1.97 27.52
N GLN A 5 6.06 1.22 26.55
CA GLN A 5 5.01 0.24 26.86
C GLN A 5 4.98 -0.94 25.90
N LEU A 6 4.96 -2.13 26.50
CA LEU A 6 4.81 -3.44 25.86
C LEU A 6 3.35 -3.64 25.47
N VAL A 7 3.07 -3.74 24.16
CA VAL A 7 1.84 -4.37 23.68
C VAL A 7 2.21 -5.78 23.25
N LYS A 8 1.77 -6.77 24.04
CA LYS A 8 1.83 -8.18 23.66
C LYS A 8 0.75 -8.44 22.61
N SER A 9 1.12 -8.47 21.33
CA SER A 9 0.35 -9.16 20.31
C SER A 9 1.28 -10.04 19.48
N LYS A 10 0.98 -11.33 19.42
CA LYS A 10 1.70 -12.32 18.61
C LYS A 10 1.43 -12.01 17.14
N SER A 11 2.35 -11.30 16.49
CA SER A 11 2.67 -11.30 15.05
C SER A 11 3.32 -10.00 14.55
N ILE A 12 3.62 -9.03 15.41
CA ILE A 12 4.33 -7.82 14.99
C ILE A 12 5.69 -7.79 15.67
N VAL A 13 6.77 -7.89 14.88
CA VAL A 13 8.11 -7.58 15.34
C VAL A 13 8.11 -6.11 15.75
N VAL A 14 8.18 -5.86 17.06
CA VAL A 14 8.30 -4.49 17.59
C VAL A 14 9.66 -3.95 17.14
N LEU A 15 9.65 -3.05 16.17
CA LEU A 15 10.84 -2.40 15.64
C LEU A 15 11.33 -1.35 16.65
N SER A 16 12.13 -1.77 17.62
CA SER A 16 12.77 -0.82 18.52
C SER A 16 13.97 -0.18 17.83
N CYS A 17 13.96 1.15 17.72
CA CYS A 17 15.08 2.01 17.31
C CYS A 17 15.51 1.98 15.83
N ALA A 18 14.68 1.45 14.93
CA ALA A 18 14.92 1.62 13.49
C ALA A 18 14.23 2.91 12.99
N SER A 19 14.91 3.68 12.14
CA SER A 19 14.24 4.73 11.37
C SER A 19 13.12 4.11 10.52
N LEU A 20 12.08 4.88 10.18
CA LEU A 20 10.97 4.42 9.33
C LEU A 20 11.46 3.67 8.08
N ALA A 21 12.50 4.18 7.42
CA ALA A 21 13.10 3.54 6.25
C ALA A 21 13.72 2.17 6.58
N GLY A 22 14.45 2.05 7.69
CA GLY A 22 15.02 0.77 8.12
C GLY A 22 13.95 -0.23 8.55
N ALA A 23 12.90 0.26 9.20
CA ALA A 23 11.73 -0.52 9.59
C ALA A 23 11.01 -1.12 8.37
N ILE A 24 10.75 -0.31 7.33
CA ILE A 24 10.16 -0.78 6.07
C ILE A 24 11.09 -1.78 5.37
N ALA A 25 12.40 -1.49 5.31
CA ALA A 25 13.38 -2.39 4.67
C ALA A 25 13.38 -3.80 5.29
N ILE A 26 13.10 -3.92 6.60
CA ILE A 26 12.98 -5.22 7.27
C ILE A 26 11.73 -5.99 6.82
N LEU A 27 10.64 -5.29 6.48
CA LEU A 27 9.35 -5.90 6.07
C LEU A 27 9.31 -6.31 4.61
N LEU A 28 10.09 -5.65 3.74
CA LEU A 28 10.06 -5.87 2.30
C LEU A 28 10.33 -7.34 1.92
N GLY A 29 9.47 -7.88 1.05
CA GLY A 29 9.57 -9.24 0.51
C GLY A 29 9.28 -10.35 1.52
N LYS A 30 9.05 -10.04 2.80
CA LYS A 30 8.83 -11.05 3.85
C LYS A 30 7.35 -11.32 4.06
N PRO A 31 6.89 -12.58 3.96
CA PRO A 31 5.51 -12.93 4.26
C PRO A 31 5.24 -12.91 5.76
N ASN A 32 4.16 -12.24 6.16
CA ASN A 32 3.69 -12.11 7.54
C ASN A 32 2.37 -12.86 7.70
N SER A 33 2.30 -13.82 8.62
CA SER A 33 1.14 -14.70 8.76
C SER A 33 -0.01 -14.07 9.54
N ILE A 34 -1.23 -14.29 9.07
CA ILE A 34 -2.48 -13.78 9.65
C ILE A 34 -3.26 -14.95 10.28
N GLY A 35 -3.22 -15.05 11.60
CA GLY A 35 -3.96 -16.07 12.35
C GLY A 35 -3.67 -17.51 11.88
N ALA A 36 -4.70 -18.38 11.94
CA ALA A 36 -4.56 -19.81 11.65
C ALA A 36 -5.10 -20.23 10.26
N GLN A 37 -5.56 -19.29 9.42
CA GLN A 37 -6.25 -19.61 8.15
C GLN A 37 -5.31 -19.74 6.94
N GLY A 38 -3.99 -19.80 7.16
CA GLY A 38 -3.00 -19.86 6.08
C GLY A 38 -2.88 -18.58 5.23
N LEU A 39 -3.56 -17.50 5.65
CA LEU A 39 -3.45 -16.18 5.05
C LEU A 39 -2.14 -15.53 5.47
N ARG A 40 -1.51 -14.82 4.54
CA ARG A 40 -0.30 -14.03 4.78
C ARG A 40 -0.40 -12.72 4.04
N TRP A 41 0.29 -11.69 4.52
CA TRP A 41 0.52 -10.49 3.73
C TRP A 41 2.01 -10.27 3.49
N THR A 42 2.34 -9.71 2.34
CA THR A 42 3.72 -9.38 1.97
C THR A 42 3.75 -7.94 1.45
N LEU A 43 4.73 -7.15 1.92
CA LEU A 43 4.98 -5.81 1.39
C LEU A 43 6.03 -5.89 0.28
N LEU A 44 5.67 -5.43 -0.91
CA LEU A 44 6.50 -5.41 -2.10
C LEU A 44 6.80 -3.97 -2.50
N ARG A 45 7.83 -3.82 -3.34
CA ARG A 45 8.27 -2.58 -3.94
C ARG A 45 8.87 -2.89 -5.31
N GLY A 46 8.42 -2.19 -6.34
CA GLY A 46 9.06 -2.26 -7.66
C GLY A 46 10.52 -1.80 -7.59
N ARG A 47 11.39 -2.53 -8.28
CA ARG A 47 12.82 -2.22 -8.34
C ARG A 47 13.06 -1.39 -9.59
N ASN A 48 13.53 -0.15 -9.40
CA ASN A 48 14.00 0.66 -10.52
C ASN A 48 15.33 0.08 -11.04
N ASN A 49 15.50 0.08 -12.37
CA ASN A 49 16.71 -0.36 -13.07
C ASN A 49 18.00 0.35 -12.61
N ASP A 50 17.88 1.51 -11.94
CA ASP A 50 19.03 2.29 -11.45
C ASP A 50 19.59 1.82 -10.09
N SER A 51 18.97 0.83 -9.43
CA SER A 51 19.41 0.37 -8.11
C SER A 51 20.54 -0.65 -8.20
N ASN A 52 21.79 -0.15 -8.18
CA ASN A 52 23.00 -0.88 -7.79
C ASN A 52 22.93 -1.31 -6.31
N ASP A 53 21.93 -2.12 -5.94
CA ASP A 53 21.87 -2.78 -4.64
C ASP A 53 22.72 -4.06 -4.69
N PRO A 54 23.85 -4.13 -3.95
CA PRO A 54 24.82 -5.23 -4.03
C PRO A 54 24.33 -6.53 -3.39
N ASN A 55 23.16 -6.55 -2.75
CA ASN A 55 22.58 -7.77 -2.19
C ASN A 55 21.79 -8.53 -3.27
N GLN A 56 22.53 -9.25 -4.12
CA GLN A 56 22.02 -10.29 -4.99
C GLN A 56 21.50 -11.46 -4.13
N SER A 57 20.22 -11.41 -3.75
CA SER A 57 19.47 -12.64 -3.48
C SER A 57 19.38 -13.46 -4.76
N ASP A 58 19.29 -14.79 -4.63
CA ASP A 58 19.26 -15.73 -5.75
C ASP A 58 18.31 -15.29 -6.88
N THR A 59 18.74 -15.47 -8.13
CA THR A 59 18.01 -15.00 -9.33
C THR A 59 16.56 -15.51 -9.41
N ALA A 60 16.30 -16.71 -8.86
CA ALA A 60 14.98 -17.31 -8.77
C ALA A 60 14.04 -16.56 -7.81
N ASP A 61 14.55 -16.11 -6.66
CA ASP A 61 13.77 -15.36 -5.68
C ASP A 61 13.37 -13.99 -6.23
N MET A 62 14.28 -13.37 -6.99
CA MET A 62 14.00 -12.12 -7.70
C MET A 62 12.95 -12.29 -8.79
N ALA A 63 13.00 -13.38 -9.56
CA ALA A 63 11.99 -13.69 -10.56
C ALA A 63 10.61 -13.91 -9.91
N ALA A 64 10.54 -14.70 -8.83
CA ALA A 64 9.30 -14.94 -8.09
C ALA A 64 8.73 -13.63 -7.51
N TYR A 65 9.59 -12.76 -6.97
CA TYR A 65 9.20 -11.45 -6.46
C TYR A 65 8.61 -10.56 -7.56
N HIS A 66 9.24 -10.51 -8.73
CA HIS A 66 8.73 -9.76 -9.87
C HIS A 66 7.40 -10.33 -10.38
N CYS A 67 7.28 -11.66 -10.46
CA CYS A 67 6.03 -12.32 -10.80
C CYS A 67 4.88 -11.92 -9.87
N LYS A 68 5.14 -11.77 -8.55
CA LYS A 68 4.10 -11.28 -7.62
C LYS A 68 3.62 -9.88 -7.95
N LEU A 69 4.51 -8.98 -8.36
CA LEU A 69 4.13 -7.63 -8.82
C LEU A 69 3.31 -7.68 -10.11
N CYS A 70 3.67 -8.54 -11.07
CA CYS A 70 2.88 -8.74 -12.29
C CYS A 70 1.46 -9.25 -11.96
N VAL A 71 1.35 -10.29 -11.14
CA VAL A 71 0.04 -10.85 -10.73
C VAL A 71 -0.76 -9.82 -9.92
N ALA A 72 -0.10 -9.01 -9.09
CA ALA A 72 -0.76 -7.92 -8.38
C ALA A 72 -1.33 -6.87 -9.35
N CYS A 73 -0.63 -6.58 -10.46
CA CYS A 73 -1.12 -5.72 -11.53
C CYS A 73 -2.37 -6.32 -12.20
N ASP A 74 -2.36 -7.63 -12.48
CA ASP A 74 -3.51 -8.32 -13.05
C ASP A 74 -4.74 -8.23 -12.13
N VAL A 75 -4.56 -8.38 -10.82
CA VAL A 75 -5.65 -8.20 -9.84
C VAL A 75 -6.20 -6.77 -9.88
N LEU A 76 -5.35 -5.75 -10.07
CA LEU A 76 -5.80 -4.37 -10.24
C LEU A 76 -6.55 -4.18 -11.57
N HIS A 77 -6.11 -4.79 -12.67
CA HIS A 77 -6.82 -4.79 -13.95
C HIS A 77 -8.18 -5.51 -13.90
N GLU A 78 -8.36 -6.50 -13.03
CA GLU A 78 -9.68 -7.08 -12.75
C GLU A 78 -10.62 -6.13 -11.97
N CYS A 79 -10.07 -5.15 -11.26
CA CYS A 79 -10.80 -4.27 -10.35
C CYS A 79 -11.09 -2.89 -10.95
N PHE A 80 -10.22 -2.41 -11.85
CA PHE A 80 -10.23 -1.06 -12.37
C PHE A 80 -10.07 -1.07 -13.89
N VAL A 81 -10.66 -0.07 -14.55
CA VAL A 81 -10.35 0.19 -15.96
C VAL A 81 -8.90 0.70 -16.03
N PRO A 82 -8.03 0.11 -16.88
CA PRO A 82 -6.66 0.58 -17.05
C PRO A 82 -6.61 2.07 -17.38
N ILE A 83 -5.63 2.77 -16.84
CA ILE A 83 -5.44 4.20 -17.08
C ILE A 83 -4.19 4.36 -17.94
N ILE A 84 -4.39 4.65 -19.22
CA ILE A 84 -3.31 4.89 -20.16
C ILE A 84 -2.95 6.38 -20.13
N ASP A 85 -1.70 6.70 -19.80
CA ASP A 85 -1.22 8.07 -19.80
C ASP A 85 -1.10 8.61 -21.23
N SER A 86 -1.67 9.78 -21.48
CA SER A 86 -1.68 10.37 -22.83
C SER A 86 -0.31 10.82 -23.34
N HIS A 87 0.67 11.01 -22.45
CA HIS A 87 2.00 11.50 -22.79
C HIS A 87 2.99 10.36 -23.06
N THR A 88 3.01 9.34 -22.19
CA THR A 88 3.90 8.19 -22.30
C THR A 88 3.30 7.03 -23.07
N ASN A 89 1.96 7.00 -23.22
CA ASN A 89 1.19 5.84 -23.68
C ASN A 89 1.42 4.58 -22.81
N GLY A 90 1.88 4.79 -21.56
CA GLY A 90 2.12 3.77 -20.56
C GLY A 90 0.88 3.48 -19.71
N ASP A 91 0.85 2.28 -19.13
CA ASP A 91 -0.18 1.89 -18.17
C ASP A 91 0.21 2.36 -16.77
N LEU A 92 -0.60 3.23 -16.20
CA LEU A 92 -0.36 3.83 -14.88
C LEU A 92 -0.19 2.77 -13.79
N PHE A 93 -0.90 1.64 -13.85
CA PHE A 93 -0.78 0.61 -12.81
C PHE A 93 0.55 -0.14 -12.92
N VAL A 94 1.01 -0.40 -14.14
CA VAL A 94 2.33 -1.00 -14.37
C VAL A 94 3.43 -0.08 -13.87
N ASP A 95 3.36 1.21 -14.20
CA ASP A 95 4.34 2.21 -13.77
C ASP A 95 4.33 2.38 -12.23
N LEU A 96 3.14 2.37 -11.64
CA LEU A 96 2.94 2.45 -10.19
C LEU A 96 3.56 1.27 -9.45
N LEU A 97 3.31 0.04 -9.90
CA LEU A 97 3.82 -1.17 -9.25
C LEU A 97 5.31 -1.39 -9.50
N SER A 98 5.80 -0.92 -10.65
CA SER A 98 7.23 -0.89 -10.98
C SER A 98 7.98 0.21 -10.23
N ASN A 99 7.25 1.13 -9.55
CA ASN A 99 7.81 2.20 -8.74
C ASN A 99 8.72 3.11 -9.61
N GLU A 100 8.23 3.40 -10.82
CA GLU A 100 8.90 4.19 -11.85
C GLU A 100 9.05 5.66 -11.43
N ARG A 101 10.18 6.25 -11.84
CA ARG A 101 10.48 7.66 -11.60
C ARG A 101 10.10 8.49 -12.81
N SER A 102 9.53 9.66 -12.56
CA SER A 102 9.25 10.64 -13.62
C SER A 102 9.61 12.04 -13.19
N GLY A 103 10.01 12.88 -14.15
CA GLY A 103 10.13 14.32 -13.94
C GLY A 103 8.76 15.02 -13.84
N LEU A 104 7.69 14.35 -14.26
CA LEU A 104 6.32 14.83 -14.16
C LEU A 104 5.72 14.37 -12.84
N LYS A 105 5.39 15.32 -11.95
CA LYS A 105 4.92 15.01 -10.58
C LYS A 105 3.71 14.06 -10.53
N TRP A 106 2.84 14.07 -11.54
CA TRP A 106 1.66 13.21 -11.59
C TRP A 106 1.95 11.78 -12.09
N LEU A 107 3.15 11.52 -12.62
CA LEU A 107 3.65 10.20 -13.02
C LEU A 107 4.87 9.78 -12.20
N ASP A 108 5.21 10.50 -11.13
CA ASP A 108 6.26 10.06 -10.22
C ASP A 108 5.65 9.06 -9.24
N PHE A 109 5.94 7.78 -9.45
CA PHE A 109 5.50 6.68 -8.61
C PHE A 109 6.59 6.22 -7.63
N TRP A 110 7.66 7.00 -7.49
CA TRP A 110 8.73 6.69 -6.56
C TRP A 110 8.28 6.63 -5.09
N GLY A 111 8.64 5.56 -4.38
CA GLY A 111 8.29 5.38 -2.97
C GLY A 111 6.91 4.76 -2.75
N PHE A 112 6.25 4.29 -3.81
CA PHE A 112 5.12 3.37 -3.67
C PHE A 112 5.58 1.96 -3.31
N TYR A 113 4.79 1.35 -2.45
CA TYR A 113 4.84 -0.04 -2.03
C TYR A 113 3.55 -0.72 -2.44
N THR A 114 3.59 -2.03 -2.61
CA THR A 114 2.42 -2.85 -2.91
C THR A 114 2.27 -3.89 -1.82
N MET A 115 1.22 -3.79 -1.01
CA MET A 115 0.87 -4.80 -0.03
C MET A 115 -0.07 -5.82 -0.67
N ILE A 116 0.31 -7.09 -0.62
CA ILE A 116 -0.51 -8.19 -1.12
C ILE A 116 -1.01 -9.05 0.04
N LEU A 117 -2.24 -9.52 -0.06
CA LEU A 117 -2.80 -10.60 0.77
C LEU A 117 -2.77 -11.88 -0.06
N GLU A 118 -2.21 -12.95 0.46
CA GLU A 118 -1.99 -14.21 -0.27
C GLU A 118 -2.34 -15.44 0.59
N ARG A 119 -2.67 -16.54 -0.10
CA ARG A 119 -2.86 -17.87 0.50
C ARG A 119 -2.17 -18.90 -0.36
N GLY A 120 -1.10 -19.51 0.16
CA GLY A 120 -0.20 -20.29 -0.68
C GLY A 120 0.43 -19.39 -1.74
N ASP A 121 0.30 -19.78 -3.01
CA ASP A 121 0.83 -19.02 -4.16
C ASP A 121 -0.23 -18.11 -4.81
N GLU A 122 -1.44 -18.06 -4.26
CA GLU A 122 -2.52 -17.23 -4.81
C GLU A 122 -2.57 -15.86 -4.15
N ILE A 123 -2.47 -14.80 -4.95
CA ILE A 123 -2.75 -13.42 -4.54
C ILE A 123 -4.28 -13.20 -4.50
N ILE A 124 -4.76 -12.65 -3.40
CA ILE A 124 -6.18 -12.47 -3.07
C ILE A 124 -6.57 -11.00 -3.21
N SER A 125 -5.85 -10.12 -2.53
CA SER A 125 -6.11 -8.68 -2.48
C SER A 125 -4.80 -7.91 -2.58
N VAL A 126 -4.88 -6.71 -3.13
CA VAL A 126 -3.72 -5.83 -3.40
C VAL A 126 -4.06 -4.43 -2.93
N ALA A 127 -3.12 -3.74 -2.30
CA ALA A 127 -3.19 -2.31 -2.02
C ALA A 127 -1.87 -1.62 -2.38
N THR A 128 -1.94 -0.45 -3.00
CA THR A 128 -0.76 0.40 -3.27
C THR A 128 -0.68 1.49 -2.23
N ILE A 129 0.49 1.66 -1.62
CA ILE A 129 0.70 2.57 -0.49
C ILE A 129 1.96 3.40 -0.68
N ARG A 130 1.91 4.71 -0.41
CA ARG A 130 3.11 5.57 -0.29
C ARG A 130 3.11 6.22 1.10
N ILE A 131 4.26 6.17 1.77
CA ILE A 131 4.41 6.64 3.16
C ILE A 131 5.22 7.94 3.16
N HIS A 132 4.61 9.03 3.62
CA HIS A 132 5.20 10.37 3.71
C HIS A 132 5.67 10.67 5.13
N GLY A 133 6.66 9.88 5.58
CA GLY A 133 7.14 9.94 6.96
C GLY A 133 6.13 9.37 7.97
N GLU A 134 6.27 9.74 9.24
CA GLU A 134 5.35 9.33 10.30
C GLU A 134 4.02 10.10 10.24
N SER A 135 3.91 11.16 9.44
CA SER A 135 2.69 11.99 9.43
C SER A 135 1.52 11.36 8.68
N VAL A 136 1.75 10.90 7.44
CA VAL A 136 0.67 10.43 6.57
C VAL A 136 1.15 9.33 5.63
N ALA A 137 0.32 8.33 5.41
CA ALA A 137 0.42 7.41 4.28
C ALA A 137 -0.79 7.57 3.38
N GLU A 138 -0.60 7.42 2.07
CA GLU A 138 -1.69 7.31 1.11
C GLU A 138 -1.83 5.87 0.63
N MET A 139 -3.07 5.40 0.52
CA MET A 139 -3.44 4.18 -0.18
C MET A 139 -4.20 4.57 -1.44
N SER A 140 -3.54 4.52 -2.59
CA SER A 140 -4.11 5.07 -3.83
C SER A 140 -5.02 4.08 -4.55
N LEU A 141 -4.72 2.78 -4.51
CA LEU A 141 -5.54 1.72 -5.09
C LEU A 141 -5.69 0.56 -4.11
N VAL A 142 -6.85 -0.08 -4.13
CA VAL A 142 -7.08 -1.34 -3.45
C VAL A 142 -8.04 -2.22 -4.24
N GLY A 143 -7.63 -3.45 -4.49
CA GLY A 143 -8.35 -4.44 -5.28
C GLY A 143 -8.47 -5.78 -4.57
N THR A 144 -9.51 -6.53 -4.89
CA THR A 144 -9.66 -7.94 -4.49
C THR A 144 -10.07 -8.73 -5.72
N CYS A 145 -9.29 -9.78 -6.02
CA CYS A 145 -9.53 -10.67 -7.14
C CYS A 145 -10.97 -11.18 -7.13
N VAL A 146 -11.60 -11.27 -8.31
CA VAL A 146 -13.05 -11.51 -8.45
C VAL A 146 -13.51 -12.73 -7.67
N LYS A 147 -12.73 -13.83 -7.72
CA LYS A 147 -13.05 -15.09 -7.02
C LYS A 147 -13.12 -14.98 -5.49
N PHE A 148 -12.55 -13.94 -4.90
CA PHE A 148 -12.49 -13.73 -3.45
C PHE A 148 -13.31 -12.54 -2.95
N ARG A 149 -14.04 -11.87 -3.84
CA ARG A 149 -14.91 -10.74 -3.45
C ARG A 149 -16.03 -11.21 -2.52
N ARG A 150 -16.49 -10.31 -1.65
CA ARG A 150 -17.56 -10.55 -0.65
C ARG A 150 -17.23 -11.61 0.43
N GLN A 151 -15.97 -12.02 0.54
CA GLN A 151 -15.49 -12.94 1.58
C GLN A 151 -14.71 -12.24 2.71
N GLY A 152 -14.79 -10.91 2.79
CA GLY A 152 -14.07 -10.11 3.80
C GLY A 152 -12.59 -9.86 3.52
N MET A 153 -12.05 -10.28 2.38
CA MET A 153 -10.60 -10.19 2.11
C MET A 153 -10.06 -8.76 2.07
N CYS A 154 -10.80 -7.81 1.49
CA CYS A 154 -10.45 -6.39 1.51
C CYS A 154 -10.35 -5.86 2.97
N ARG A 155 -11.27 -6.27 3.85
CA ARG A 155 -11.22 -5.93 5.27
C ARG A 155 -9.93 -6.42 5.92
N ILE A 156 -9.61 -7.70 5.69
CA ILE A 156 -8.42 -8.33 6.27
C ILE A 156 -7.16 -7.62 5.81
N LEU A 157 -7.04 -7.31 4.50
CA LEU A 157 -5.90 -6.57 3.97
C LEU A 157 -5.77 -5.19 4.63
N LEU A 158 -6.87 -4.44 4.72
CA LEU A 158 -6.85 -3.10 5.33
C LEU A 158 -6.55 -3.13 6.83
N ASP A 159 -7.10 -4.09 7.57
CA ASP A 159 -6.82 -4.21 9.00
C ASP A 159 -5.33 -4.50 9.25
N GLU A 160 -4.70 -5.33 8.41
CA GLU A 160 -3.25 -5.58 8.49
C GLU A 160 -2.42 -4.38 8.02
N LEU A 161 -2.87 -3.66 7.00
CA LEU A 161 -2.25 -2.42 6.56
C LEU A 161 -2.25 -1.37 7.68
N GLU A 162 -3.40 -1.15 8.31
CA GLU A 162 -3.55 -0.21 9.42
C GLU A 162 -2.65 -0.60 10.60
N LYS A 163 -2.62 -1.88 10.99
CA LYS A 163 -1.71 -2.38 12.04
C LYS A 163 -0.24 -2.12 11.71
N MET A 164 0.17 -2.39 10.47
CA MET A 164 1.54 -2.17 10.01
C MET A 164 1.89 -0.68 10.04
N LEU A 165 1.03 0.19 9.51
CA LEU A 165 1.24 1.64 9.51
C LEU A 165 1.27 2.23 10.92
N SER A 166 0.35 1.83 11.81
CA SER A 166 0.37 2.24 13.22
C SER A 166 1.65 1.79 13.93
N ALA A 167 2.14 0.57 13.65
CA ALA A 167 3.39 0.07 14.22
C ALA A 167 4.63 0.82 13.70
N LEU A 168 4.55 1.39 12.49
CA LEU A 168 5.56 2.28 11.91
C LEU A 168 5.44 3.73 12.42
N GLY A 169 4.47 4.03 13.28
CA GLY A 169 4.25 5.38 13.82
C GLY A 169 3.47 6.32 12.90
N VAL A 170 2.91 5.82 11.80
CA VAL A 170 2.14 6.64 10.85
C VAL A 170 0.83 7.10 11.51
N GLU A 171 0.55 8.40 11.47
CA GLU A 171 -0.61 8.96 12.17
C GLU A 171 -1.92 8.89 11.37
N VAL A 172 -1.84 9.06 10.04
CA VAL A 172 -3.01 9.20 9.17
C VAL A 172 -2.87 8.32 7.93
N LEU A 173 -3.97 7.65 7.57
CA LEU A 173 -4.12 6.99 6.27
C LEU A 173 -5.10 7.79 5.41
N THR A 174 -4.72 8.13 4.18
CA THR A 174 -5.58 8.78 3.19
C THR A 174 -5.84 7.87 1.99
N LEU A 175 -6.94 8.11 1.29
CA LEU A 175 -7.24 7.47 0.00
C LEU A 175 -8.09 8.38 -0.89
N PRO A 176 -7.98 8.25 -2.23
CA PRO A 176 -8.95 8.81 -3.16
C PRO A 176 -10.19 7.90 -3.22
N SER A 177 -11.38 8.48 -3.11
CA SER A 177 -12.66 7.78 -3.21
C SER A 177 -13.53 8.38 -4.32
N ILE A 178 -14.04 7.52 -5.20
CA ILE A 178 -15.17 7.91 -6.08
C ILE A 178 -16.43 8.11 -5.23
N LEU A 179 -17.33 8.98 -5.69
CA LEU A 179 -18.54 9.34 -4.96
C LEU A 179 -19.38 8.13 -4.54
N GLN A 180 -19.46 7.11 -5.40
CA GLN A 180 -20.24 5.89 -5.18
C GLN A 180 -19.70 5.02 -4.03
N LEU A 181 -18.41 5.15 -3.68
CA LEU A 181 -17.75 4.35 -2.65
C LEU A 181 -17.47 5.14 -1.36
N THR A 182 -17.69 6.45 -1.34
CA THR A 182 -17.40 7.30 -0.17
C THR A 182 -18.14 6.84 1.08
N GLU A 183 -19.43 6.49 0.97
CA GLU A 183 -20.21 6.04 2.12
C GLU A 183 -19.75 4.67 2.63
N MET A 184 -19.27 3.80 1.74
CA MET A 184 -18.66 2.52 2.11
C MET A 184 -17.37 2.73 2.90
N TRP A 185 -16.49 3.65 2.48
CA TRP A 185 -15.28 3.98 3.22
C TRP A 185 -15.58 4.51 4.62
N LYS A 186 -16.63 5.33 4.75
CA LYS A 186 -17.06 5.88 6.03
C LYS A 186 -17.64 4.82 6.95
N THR A 187 -18.68 4.11 6.50
CA THR A 187 -19.48 3.20 7.34
C THR A 187 -18.75 1.91 7.65
N CYS A 188 -18.11 1.32 6.63
CA CYS A 188 -17.43 0.05 6.79
C CYS A 188 -16.04 0.28 7.37
N PHE A 189 -15.26 1.22 6.85
CA PHE A 189 -13.83 1.33 7.15
C PHE A 189 -13.46 2.44 8.13
N GLY A 190 -14.40 3.31 8.51
CA GLY A 190 -14.18 4.36 9.50
C GLY A 190 -13.42 5.57 8.95
N PHE A 191 -13.34 5.72 7.64
CA PHE A 191 -12.79 6.93 7.02
C PHE A 191 -13.74 8.12 7.17
N LYS A 192 -13.22 9.31 6.96
CA LYS A 192 -13.97 10.57 6.85
C LYS A 192 -13.59 11.25 5.56
N GLU A 193 -14.54 11.93 4.94
CA GLU A 193 -14.22 12.81 3.82
C GLU A 193 -13.47 14.04 4.33
N VAL A 194 -12.42 14.45 3.63
CA VAL A 194 -11.63 15.64 4.00
C VAL A 194 -12.43 16.89 3.63
N GLY A 195 -12.86 17.64 4.65
CA GLY A 195 -13.52 18.93 4.46
C GLY A 195 -12.58 19.98 3.86
N HIS A 196 -13.12 21.03 3.25
CA HIS A 196 -12.33 22.09 2.59
C HIS A 196 -11.25 22.70 3.51
N LEU A 197 -11.57 22.93 4.79
CA LEU A 197 -10.64 23.49 5.77
C LEU A 197 -9.57 22.47 6.22
N GLU A 198 -9.91 21.18 6.23
CA GLU A 198 -8.99 20.11 6.64
C GLU A 198 -7.93 19.82 5.57
N ARG A 199 -8.21 20.15 4.30
CA ARG A 199 -7.26 20.02 3.19
C ARG A 199 -5.94 20.77 3.44
N ALA A 200 -5.96 21.84 4.24
CA ALA A 200 -4.76 22.58 4.59
C ALA A 200 -3.69 21.69 5.27
N LYS A 201 -4.10 20.65 6.00
CA LYS A 201 -3.20 19.67 6.64
C LYS A 201 -2.39 18.85 5.64
N PHE A 202 -2.83 18.81 4.39
CA PHE A 202 -2.32 17.93 3.35
C PHE A 202 -1.55 18.67 2.23
N LEU A 203 -1.46 20.01 2.29
CA LEU A 203 -0.83 20.85 1.24
C LEU A 203 0.67 20.57 1.02
N GLY A 204 1.36 20.01 2.01
CA GLY A 204 2.79 19.67 1.92
C GLY A 204 3.09 18.35 1.20
N PHE A 205 2.06 17.58 0.82
CA PHE A 205 2.23 16.25 0.25
C PHE A 205 1.71 16.20 -1.19
N THR A 206 2.37 15.38 -2.02
CA THR A 206 1.91 15.09 -3.37
C THR A 206 1.27 13.71 -3.38
N PHE A 207 -0.05 13.67 -3.48
CA PHE A 207 -0.84 12.44 -3.54
C PHE A 207 -1.16 12.07 -4.98
N LEU A 208 -1.28 10.77 -5.24
CA LEU A 208 -1.82 10.29 -6.51
C LEU A 208 -3.31 10.63 -6.57
N ASN A 209 -3.70 11.38 -7.60
CA ASN A 209 -5.05 11.89 -7.74
C ASN A 209 -5.72 11.34 -9.00
N PHE A 210 -6.93 10.81 -8.83
CA PHE A 210 -7.76 10.33 -9.94
C PHE A 210 -8.90 11.31 -10.18
N GLN A 211 -9.31 11.47 -11.44
CA GLN A 211 -10.45 12.33 -11.77
C GLN A 211 -11.71 11.88 -11.02
N GLN A 212 -12.55 12.83 -10.64
CA GLN A 212 -13.83 12.58 -9.96
C GLN A 212 -13.71 11.83 -8.62
N THR A 213 -12.57 11.95 -7.94
CA THR A 213 -12.40 11.44 -6.58
C THR A 213 -12.41 12.57 -5.54
N THR A 214 -12.87 12.24 -4.34
CA THR A 214 -12.70 13.04 -3.13
C THR A 214 -11.68 12.37 -2.22
N MET A 215 -10.96 13.16 -1.42
CA MET A 215 -9.99 12.62 -0.48
C MET A 215 -10.72 12.17 0.79
N CYS A 216 -10.46 10.93 1.20
CA CYS A 216 -10.87 10.41 2.50
C CYS A 216 -9.64 10.21 3.40
N TRP A 217 -9.82 10.33 4.71
CA TRP A 217 -8.77 10.15 5.70
C TRP A 217 -9.27 9.41 6.94
N LYS A 218 -8.35 8.74 7.63
CA LYS A 218 -8.60 8.03 8.89
C LYS A 218 -7.42 8.21 9.83
N SER A 219 -7.70 8.42 11.12
CA SER A 219 -6.68 8.38 12.18
C SER A 219 -6.26 6.94 12.44
N LEU A 220 -4.96 6.70 12.49
CA LEU A 220 -4.36 5.42 12.89
C LEU A 220 -3.92 5.39 14.36
N LYS A 221 -4.11 6.52 15.07
CA LYS A 221 -3.99 6.67 16.51
C LYS A 221 -5.36 6.63 17.19
#